data_AF-A0A2U1Q391-F1
#
_entry.id   AF-A0A2U1Q391-F1
#
_cell.length_a   1.000
_cell.length_b   1.000
_cell.length_c   1.000
_cell.angle_alpha   90.00
_cell.angle_beta   90.00
_cell.angle_gamma   90.00
#
_symmetry.space_group_name_H-M   'P 1'
#
loop_
_entity.id
_entity.type
_entity.pdbx_description
1 polymer ?
#
loop_
_entity_poly.entity_id
_entity_poly.type
_entity_poly.pdbx_seq_one_letter_code
_entity_poly.pdbx_strand_id
1 'polypeptide(L)' 'MALPSEQLCRHYSLDDIRSATQNFNDTLVVGKGGFGKVYEGHIKNENSSSITVAIKRLKFNRI' A
#
# COMPACT_ATOMS: atom_id res chain seq x y z
N MET A 1 26.93 -15.87 -3.61
CA MET A 1 25.63 -16.42 -3.14
C MET A 1 24.99 -15.38 -2.25
N ALA A 2 23.89 -14.76 -2.69
CA ALA A 2 23.14 -13.81 -1.87
C ALA A 2 22.38 -14.57 -0.78
N LEU A 3 22.32 -14.01 0.43
CA LEU A 3 21.62 -14.60 1.56
C LEU A 3 20.09 -14.57 1.30
N PRO A 4 19.33 -15.62 1.66
CA PRO A 4 17.87 -15.69 1.48
C PRO A 4 17.07 -14.60 2.21
N SER A 5 17.71 -13.79 3.05
CA SER A 5 17.09 -12.76 3.88
C SER A 5 16.71 -11.48 3.13
N GLU A 6 17.18 -11.29 1.90
CA GLU A 6 16.92 -10.06 1.11
C GLU A 6 15.50 -10.02 0.50
N GLN A 7 14.68 -11.07 0.67
CA GLN A 7 13.34 -11.20 0.07
C GLN A 7 12.18 -11.34 1.08
N LEU A 8 12.36 -10.94 2.35
CA LEU A 8 11.28 -11.05 3.35
C LEU A 8 10.07 -10.14 3.06
N CYS A 9 10.26 -9.05 2.33
CA CYS A 9 9.22 -8.08 2.02
C CYS A 9 8.92 -8.03 0.53
N ARG A 10 7.63 -8.08 0.19
CA ARG A 10 7.18 -7.84 -1.18
C ARG A 10 7.25 -6.36 -1.52
N HIS A 11 8.00 -6.04 -2.56
CA HIS A 11 8.05 -4.69 -3.12
C HIS A 11 6.86 -4.46 -4.03
N TYR A 12 6.21 -3.30 -3.87
CA TYR A 12 5.13 -2.84 -4.73
C TYR A 12 5.54 -1.54 -5.40
N SER A 13 5.28 -1.42 -6.69
CA SER A 13 5.44 -0.17 -7.41
C SER A 13 4.37 0.85 -6.97
N LEU A 14 4.59 2.13 -7.24
CA LEU A 14 3.56 3.15 -6.99
C LEU A 14 2.29 2.87 -7.81
N ASP A 15 2.41 2.32 -9.01
CA ASP A 15 1.27 1.97 -9.85
C ASP A 15 0.48 0.78 -9.29
N ASP A 16 1.14 -0.20 -8.66
CA ASP A 16 0.44 -1.26 -7.90
C ASP A 16 -0.39 -0.66 -6.77
N ILE A 17 0.19 0.29 -6.02
CA ILE A 17 -0.48 0.97 -4.92
C ILE A 17 -1.64 1.85 -5.42
N ARG A 18 -1.47 2.54 -6.55
CA ARG A 18 -2.54 3.31 -7.20
C ARG A 18 -3.67 2.40 -7.65
N SER A 19 -3.37 1.28 -8.29
CA SER A 19 -4.36 0.29 -8.72
C SER A 19 -5.14 -0.24 -7.52
N ALA A 20 -4.44 -0.62 -6.46
CA ALA A 20 -5.04 -1.14 -5.22
C ALA A 20 -5.98 -0.14 -4.53
N THR A 21 -5.70 1.16 -4.63
CA THR A 21 -6.43 2.24 -3.93
C THR A 21 -7.29 3.11 -4.85
N GLN A 22 -7.53 2.69 -6.10
CA GLN A 22 -8.22 3.48 -7.12
C GLN A 22 -7.66 4.91 -7.24
N ASN A 23 -6.33 5.01 -7.33
CA ASN A 23 -5.56 6.25 -7.34
C ASN A 23 -5.76 7.11 -6.07
N PHE A 24 -5.68 6.48 -4.89
CA PHE A 24 -5.90 7.11 -3.59
C PHE A 24 -7.28 7.79 -3.47
N ASN A 25 -8.33 7.07 -3.88
CA ASN A 25 -9.71 7.54 -3.80
C ASN A 25 -10.14 7.75 -2.34
N ASP A 26 -10.69 8.92 -2.03
CA ASP A 26 -11.10 9.27 -0.66
C ASP A 26 -12.28 8.44 -0.14
N THR A 27 -13.05 7.81 -1.04
CA THR A 27 -14.11 6.85 -0.66
C THR A 27 -13.56 5.58 0.00
N LEU A 28 -12.28 5.25 -0.22
CA LEU A 28 -11.61 4.09 0.37
C LEU A 28 -10.86 4.44 1.67
N VAL A 29 -11.03 5.65 2.21
CA VAL A 29 -10.33 6.05 3.44
C VAL A 29 -10.96 5.40 4.65
N VAL A 30 -10.18 4.57 5.34
CA VAL A 30 -10.56 3.89 6.58
C VAL A 30 -10.05 4.60 7.83
N GLY A 31 -9.12 5.55 7.69
CA GLY A 31 -8.59 6.31 8.81
C GLY A 31 -7.78 7.53 8.41
N LYS A 32 -7.73 8.53 9.31
CA LYS A 32 -6.95 9.77 9.15
C LYS A 32 -6.26 10.10 10.47
N GLY A 33 -5.01 10.53 10.42
CA GLY A 33 -4.26 10.96 11.61
C GLY A 33 -3.07 11.86 11.25
N GLY A 34 -2.22 12.17 12.23
CA GLY A 34 -1.09 13.09 12.06
C GLY A 34 -0.07 12.69 10.98
N PHE A 35 -0.08 11.42 10.57
CA PHE A 35 0.79 10.88 9.53
C PHE A 35 0.10 10.71 8.17
N GLY A 36 -1.10 11.26 7.97
CA GLY A 36 -1.84 11.18 6.71
C GLY A 36 -3.03 10.23 6.71
N LYS A 37 -3.43 9.80 5.50
CA LYS A 37 -4.62 8.98 5.25
C LYS A 37 -4.24 7.50 5.15
N VAL A 38 -5.10 6.63 5.68
CA VAL A 38 -5.06 5.17 5.51
C VAL A 38 -6.19 4.77 4.58
N TYR A 39 -5.87 4.06 3.50
CA TYR A 39 -6.82 3.60 2.48
C TYR A 39 -6.99 2.08 2.58
N GLU A 40 -8.20 1.59 2.41
CA GLU A 40 -8.44 0.20 2.03
C GLU A 40 -7.91 -0.03 0.62
N GLY A 41 -7.16 -1.11 0.43
CA GLY A 41 -6.63 -1.48 -0.88
C GLY A 41 -6.76 -2.97 -1.16
N HIS A 42 -6.84 -3.31 -2.44
CA HIS A 42 -6.95 -4.69 -2.90
C HIS A 42 -5.75 -5.05 -3.77
N ILE A 43 -4.92 -5.98 -3.30
CA ILE A 43 -3.70 -6.42 -3.98
C ILE A 43 -3.86 -7.87 -4.44
N LYS A 44 -3.52 -8.16 -5.70
CA LYS A 44 -3.49 -9.54 -6.22
C LYS A 44 -2.19 -10.23 -5.80
N ASN A 45 -2.32 -11.37 -5.12
CA ASN A 45 -1.18 -12.24 -4.87
C ASN A 45 -0.86 -13.11 -6.11
N GLU A 46 0.30 -13.78 -6.09
CA GLU A 46 0.78 -14.74 -7.10
C GLU A 46 -0.26 -15.83 -7.44
N ASN A 47 -1.05 -16.24 -6.44
CA ASN A 47 -2.12 -17.23 -6.61
C ASN A 47 -3.44 -16.62 -7.13
N SER A 48 -3.42 -15.40 -7.67
CA SER A 48 -4.58 -14.62 -8.13
C SER A 48 -5.64 -14.28 -7.07
N SER A 49 -5.44 -14.67 -5.81
CA SER A 49 -6.29 -14.25 -4.69
C SER A 49 -6.08 -12.77 -4.38
N SER A 50 -7.20 -12.03 -4.27
CA SER A 50 -7.20 -10.65 -3.82
C SER A 50 -7.08 -10.58 -2.30
N ILE A 51 -6.11 -9.82 -1.80
CA ILE A 51 -5.91 -9.57 -0.37
C ILE A 51 -6.31 -8.12 -0.09
N THR A 52 -7.20 -7.93 0.89
CA THR A 52 -7.55 -6.61 1.41
C THR A 52 -6.49 -6.16 2.41
N VAL A 53 -5.97 -4.95 2.23
CA VAL A 53 -4.88 -4.36 3.02
C VAL A 53 -5.19 -2.92 3.42
N ALA A 54 -4.51 -2.43 4.45
CA ALA A 54 -4.50 -1.03 4.83
C ALA A 54 -3.22 -0.35 4.32
N ILE A 55 -3.37 0.68 3.49
CA ILE A 55 -2.25 1.41 2.87
C ILE A 55 -2.18 2.83 3.46
N LYS A 56 -1.12 3.12 4.21
CA LYS A 56 -0.90 4.44 4.83
C LYS A 56 -0.06 5.34 3.91
N ARG A 57 -0.64 6.44 3.44
CA ARG A 57 0.07 7.45 2.65
C ARG A 57 0.58 8.56 3.56
N LEU A 58 1.89 8.57 3.80
CA LEU A 58 2.54 9.59 4.61
C LEU A 58 2.45 10.96 3.94
N LYS A 59 1.94 11.94 4.69
CA LYS A 59 2.07 13.36 4.35
C LYS A 59 3.13 13.95 5.26
N PHE A 60 4.32 14.17 4.73
CA PHE A 60 5.34 14.94 5.42
C PHE A 60 5.13 16.43 5.10
N ASN A 61 4.94 17.25 6.12
CA ASN A 61 5.18 18.68 5.97
C ASN A 61 6.70 18.86 5.84
N ARG A 62 7.17 19.37 4.70
CA ARG A 62 8.50 19.98 4.66
C ARG A 62 8.37 21.30 5.42
N ILE A 63 8.88 21.33 6.65
CA ILE A 63 9.27 22.58 7.31
C ILE A 63 10.48 23.17 6.61
#